data_AF-A0A3A4JIS1-F1
#
_entry.id   AF-A0A3A4JIS1-F1
#
_cell.length_a   1.000
_cell.length_b   1.000
_cell.length_c   1.000
_cell.angle_alpha   90.00
_cell.angle_beta   90.00
_cell.angle_gamma   90.00
#
_symmetry.space_group_name_H-M   'P 1'
#
loop_
_entity.id
_entity.type
_entity.pdbx_description
1 polymer ?
#
loop_
_entity_poly.entity_id
_entity_poly.type
_entity_poly.pdbx_seq_one_letter_code
_entity_poly.pdbx_strand_id
1 'polypeptide(L)'
;MKVILIEPRASEINVYSKILMPLLGTKAYQDLENEKRIFTKDWSLYDGQHIVFKPHLLSARELQLSVLKAYSKFYSLTRALSGLIKLNFRNAMFNFMGYSIVRQWKK
;
A
#
# COMPACT_ATOMS: atom_id res chain seq x y z
N MET A 1 -3.95 -0.25 -17.80
CA MET A 1 -4.48 0.59 -16.70
C MET A 1 -3.29 1.27 -16.04
N LYS A 2 -3.06 2.53 -16.37
CA LYS A 2 -1.83 3.29 -16.13
C LYS A 2 -2.02 4.06 -14.82
N VAL A 3 -1.52 3.54 -13.69
CA VAL A 3 -1.51 4.30 -12.44
C VAL A 3 -0.24 5.13 -12.46
N ILE A 4 -0.38 6.38 -12.88
CA ILE A 4 0.68 7.37 -12.92
C ILE A 4 0.70 8.05 -11.57
N LEU A 5 1.74 7.82 -10.78
CA LEU A 5 2.10 8.66 -9.64
C LEU A 5 3.27 9.51 -10.14
N ILE A 6 2.96 10.72 -10.61
CA ILE A 6 3.96 11.69 -11.06
C ILE A 6 4.57 12.32 -9.81
N GLU A 7 5.72 11.80 -9.39
CA GLU A 7 6.73 12.59 -8.68
C GLU A 7 7.70 13.10 -9.75
N PRO A 8 7.71 14.41 -10.06
CA PRO A 8 8.56 14.95 -11.11
C PRO A 8 9.96 15.09 -10.51
N ARG A 9 10.79 14.04 -10.62
CA ARG A 9 12.28 14.05 -10.67
C ARG A 9 12.88 12.77 -10.07
N ALA A 10 12.73 11.64 -10.76
CA ALA A 10 13.68 10.53 -10.65
C ALA A 10 13.61 9.71 -11.96
N SER A 11 14.74 9.62 -12.66
CA SER A 11 14.92 8.96 -13.97
C SER A 11 14.99 7.43 -13.89
N GLU A 12 14.61 6.83 -12.77
CA GLU A 12 14.55 5.39 -12.59
C GLU A 12 13.19 5.03 -11.99
N ILE A 13 12.46 4.15 -12.68
CA ILE A 13 11.14 3.66 -12.26
C ILE A 13 11.32 2.75 -11.05
N ASN A 14 11.48 3.35 -9.88
CA ASN A 14 11.35 2.68 -8.61
C ASN A 14 9.85 2.65 -8.26
N VAL A 15 9.22 1.48 -8.39
CA VAL A 15 7.84 1.25 -7.96
C VAL A 15 7.83 1.22 -6.42
N TYR A 16 7.82 2.39 -5.80
CA TYR A 16 7.54 2.49 -4.37
C TYR A 16 6.05 2.21 -4.16
N SER A 17 5.70 0.97 -3.83
CA SER A 17 4.34 0.60 -3.39
C SER A 17 4.07 1.10 -1.96
N LYS A 18 4.43 2.36 -1.66
CA LYS A 18 4.13 2.99 -0.39
C LYS A 18 2.88 3.82 -0.58
N ILE A 19 1.85 3.49 0.20
CA ILE A 19 0.73 4.41 0.42
C ILE A 19 1.33 5.73 0.91
N LEU A 20 0.83 6.86 0.40
CA LEU A 20 1.22 8.18 0.92
C LEU A 20 0.81 8.24 2.40
N MET A 21 1.79 8.11 3.29
CA MET A 21 1.60 8.25 4.72
C MET A 21 2.00 9.67 5.11
N PRO A 22 1.05 10.54 5.50
CA PRO A 22 1.38 11.88 5.93
C PRO A 22 2.02 11.81 7.32
N LEU A 23 3.33 11.68 7.37
CA LEU A 23 4.08 11.72 8.62
C LEU A 23 4.14 13.15 9.16
N LEU A 24 4.04 13.30 10.48
CA LEU A 24 4.22 14.58 11.17
C LEU A 24 5.49 15.28 10.70
N GLY A 25 5.39 16.58 10.40
CA GLY A 25 6.52 17.39 9.95
C GLY A 25 6.87 17.25 8.47
N THR A 26 6.23 16.35 7.71
CA THR A 26 6.39 16.30 6.25
C THR A 26 5.56 17.37 5.56
N LYS A 27 6.03 17.86 4.42
CA LYS A 27 5.26 18.80 3.57
C LYS A 27 3.90 18.21 3.17
N ALA A 28 3.86 16.91 2.86
CA ALA A 28 2.62 16.21 2.54
C ALA A 28 1.60 16.24 3.69
N TYR A 29 2.04 16.15 4.94
CA TYR A 29 1.16 16.30 6.10
C TYR A 29 0.60 17.72 6.21
N GLN A 30 1.45 18.73 6.06
CA GLN A 30 1.03 20.13 6.11
C GLN A 30 0.04 20.47 5.00
N ASP A 31 0.29 20.04 3.77
CA ASP A 31 -0.60 20.26 2.63
C ASP A 31 -1.97 19.60 2.88
N LEU A 32 -1.98 18.33 3.32
CA LEU A 32 -3.21 17.60 3.62
C LEU A 32 -3.97 18.16 4.84
N GLU A 33 -3.26 18.71 5.82
CA GLU A 33 -3.86 19.36 7.00
C GLU A 33 -4.47 20.72 6.63
N ASN A 34 -3.74 21.54 5.85
CA ASN A 34 -4.23 22.82 5.33
C ASN A 34 -5.48 22.64 4.47
N GLU A 35 -5.51 21.58 3.64
CA GLU A 35 -6.66 21.22 2.81
C GLU A 35 -7.78 20.53 3.61
N LYS A 36 -7.61 20.28 4.92
CA LYS A 36 -8.55 19.57 5.81
C LYS A 36 -8.96 18.19 5.28
N ARG A 37 -8.00 17.48 4.66
CA ARG A 37 -8.22 16.16 4.05
C ARG A 37 -7.83 15.00 4.95
N ILE A 38 -7.14 15.25 6.06
CA ILE A 38 -6.88 14.24 7.10
C ILE A 38 -8.15 14.06 7.92
N PHE A 39 -8.70 12.83 7.93
CA PHE A 39 -9.93 12.54 8.66
C PHE A 39 -9.68 11.89 10.03
N THR A 40 -8.49 11.35 10.28
CA THR A 40 -8.11 10.80 11.59
C THR A 40 -6.67 11.15 11.94
N LYS A 41 -6.44 11.49 13.21
CA LYS A 41 -5.12 11.69 13.81
C LYS A 41 -4.77 10.57 14.79
N ASP A 42 -5.46 9.44 14.71
CA ASP A 42 -5.09 8.24 15.45
C ASP A 42 -3.80 7.68 14.88
N TRP A 43 -2.69 7.94 15.58
CA TRP A 43 -1.34 7.53 15.21
C TRP A 43 -1.16 6.03 15.11
N SER A 44 -2.05 5.23 15.72
CA SER A 44 -2.02 3.77 15.57
C SER A 44 -2.28 3.31 14.12
N LEU A 45 -2.94 4.16 13.32
CA LEU A 45 -3.23 3.90 11.90
C LEU A 45 -2.13 4.40 10.95
N TYR A 46 -1.08 5.06 11.45
CA TYR A 46 0.03 5.57 10.64
C TYR A 46 1.11 4.49 10.48
N ASP A 47 0.70 3.32 9.99
CA ASP A 47 1.53 2.12 9.79
C ASP A 47 1.98 1.93 8.32
N GLY A 48 1.63 2.88 7.45
CA GLY A 48 1.91 2.84 6.01
C GLY A 48 0.99 1.90 5.22
N GLN A 49 -0.06 1.36 5.85
CA GLN A 49 -1.02 0.43 5.25
C GLN A 49 -2.45 0.95 5.29
N HIS A 50 -2.76 1.82 6.25
CA HIS A 50 -4.06 2.49 6.33
C HIS A 50 -4.05 3.85 5.65
N ILE A 51 -5.12 4.12 4.89
CA ILE A 51 -5.42 5.46 4.37
C ILE A 51 -6.04 6.28 5.49
N VAL A 52 -5.38 7.39 5.86
CA VAL A 52 -5.83 8.35 6.91
C VAL A 52 -6.27 9.71 6.36
N PHE A 53 -6.27 9.84 5.04
CA PHE A 53 -6.60 11.07 4.32
C PHE A 53 -7.58 10.81 3.17
N LYS A 54 -8.29 11.85 2.74
CA LYS A 54 -9.22 11.81 1.61
C LYS A 54 -8.46 12.09 0.30
N PRO A 55 -8.38 11.18 -0.68
CA PRO A 55 -7.79 11.46 -1.99
C PRO A 55 -8.67 12.42 -2.83
N HIS A 56 -8.09 13.06 -3.85
CA HIS A 56 -8.83 13.97 -4.75
C HIS A 56 -9.72 13.24 -5.76
N LEU A 57 -9.22 12.14 -6.31
CA LEU A 57 -9.83 11.44 -7.45
C LEU A 57 -10.64 10.21 -7.05
N LEU A 58 -10.51 9.75 -5.80
CA LEU A 58 -11.08 8.51 -5.30
C LEU A 58 -11.55 8.73 -3.87
N SER A 59 -12.52 7.93 -3.42
CA SER A 59 -12.80 7.81 -1.99
C SER A 59 -11.64 7.10 -1.28
N ALA A 60 -11.46 7.39 0.02
CA ALA A 60 -10.47 6.69 0.85
C ALA A 60 -10.69 5.17 0.84
N ARG A 61 -11.96 4.74 0.80
CA ARG A 61 -12.36 3.33 0.71
C ARG A 61 -11.92 2.69 -0.60
N GLU A 62 -12.19 3.33 -1.74
CA GLU A 62 -11.78 2.82 -3.05
C GLU A 62 -10.26 2.73 -3.18
N LEU A 63 -9.54 3.70 -2.61
CA LEU A 63 -8.09 3.66 -2.54
C LEU A 63 -7.61 2.47 -1.70
N GLN A 64 -8.16 2.28 -0.49
CA GLN A 64 -7.85 1.13 0.37
C GLN A 64 -8.11 -0.20 -0.35
N LEU A 65 -9.27 -0.34 -1.01
CA LEU A 65 -9.62 -1.55 -1.76
C LEU A 65 -8.68 -1.81 -2.94
N SER A 66 -8.26 -0.76 -3.64
CA SER A 66 -7.31 -0.86 -4.75
C SER A 66 -5.94 -1.34 -4.27
N VAL A 67 -5.48 -0.83 -3.12
CA VAL A 67 -4.25 -1.27 -2.48
C VAL A 67 -4.36 -2.73 -2.02
N LEU A 68 -5.46 -3.12 -1.35
CA LEU A 68 -5.71 -4.51 -0.95
C LEU A 68 -5.73 -5.46 -2.16
N LYS A 69 -6.29 -5.03 -3.29
CA LYS A 69 -6.29 -5.80 -4.54
C LYS A 69 -4.87 -5.95 -5.10
N ALA A 70 -4.06 -4.90 -5.08
CA ALA A 70 -2.67 -4.95 -5.49
C ALA A 70 -1.86 -5.92 -4.61
N TYR A 71 -2.01 -5.83 -3.27
CA TYR A 71 -1.36 -6.76 -2.34
C TYR A 71 -1.82 -8.20 -2.51
N SER A 72 -3.11 -8.43 -2.73
CA SER A 72 -3.64 -9.78 -3.01
C SER A 72 -3.04 -10.42 -4.26
N LYS A 73 -2.74 -9.59 -5.28
CA LYS A 73 -2.08 -10.04 -6.49
C LYS A 73 -0.59 -10.30 -6.25
N PHE A 74 0.06 -9.44 -5.47
CA PHE A 74 1.49 -9.55 -5.15
C PHE A 74 1.77 -10.82 -4.31
N TYR A 75 1.08 -10.96 -3.18
CA TYR A 75 1.18 -12.10 -2.28
C TYR A 75 0.16 -13.20 -2.62
N SER A 76 0.17 -13.67 -3.88
CA SER A 76 -0.77 -14.71 -4.31
C SER A 76 -0.31 -16.11 -3.87
N LEU A 77 -1.27 -16.97 -3.51
CA LEU A 77 -1.03 -18.39 -3.22
C LEU A 77 -0.32 -19.11 -4.39
N THR A 78 -0.64 -18.73 -5.62
CA THR A 78 -0.01 -19.28 -6.82
C THR A 78 1.50 -19.00 -6.87
N ARG A 79 1.94 -17.82 -6.40
CA ARG A 79 3.36 -17.46 -6.32
C ARG A 79 4.06 -18.24 -5.22
N ALA A 80 3.43 -18.38 -4.06
CA ALA A 80 3.93 -19.23 -2.97
C ALA A 80 4.13 -20.68 -3.45
N LEU A 81 3.12 -21.26 -4.11
CA LEU A 81 3.19 -22.62 -4.65
C LEU A 81 4.26 -22.77 -5.73
N SER A 82 4.42 -21.78 -6.62
CA SER A 82 5.51 -21.80 -7.61
C SER A 82 6.90 -21.77 -6.96
N GLY A 83 7.03 -21.10 -5.81
CA GLY A 83 8.27 -21.06 -5.03
C GLY A 83 8.62 -22.42 -4.45
N LEU A 84 7.62 -23.18 -3.98
CA LEU A 84 7.79 -24.55 -3.49
C LEU A 84 8.25 -25.50 -4.60
N ILE A 85 7.63 -25.42 -5.78
CA ILE A 85 7.99 -26.26 -6.95
C ILE A 85 9.44 -25.98 -7.40
N LYS A 86 9.90 -24.72 -7.28
CA LYS A 86 11.27 -24.31 -7.63
C LYS A 86 12.29 -24.50 -6.49
N LEU A 87 11.93 -25.20 -5.40
CA LEU A 87 12.74 -25.37 -4.19
C LEU A 87 13.23 -24.04 -3.56
N ASN A 88 12.58 -22.92 -3.88
CA ASN A 88 12.86 -21.63 -3.28
C ASN A 88 11.96 -21.43 -2.06
N PHE A 89 12.23 -22.23 -1.02
CA PHE A 89 11.44 -22.26 0.22
C PHE A 89 11.38 -20.90 0.92
N ARG A 90 12.44 -20.09 0.83
CA ARG A 90 12.47 -18.73 1.38
C ARG A 90 11.42 -17.85 0.70
N ASN A 91 11.39 -17.79 -0.63
CA ASN A 91 10.36 -17.01 -1.33
C ASN A 91 8.95 -17.57 -1.13
N ALA A 92 8.80 -18.90 -1.09
CA ALA A 92 7.51 -19.50 -0.79
C ALA A 92 6.97 -19.08 0.57
N MET A 93 7.83 -19.07 1.60
CA MET A 93 7.49 -18.62 2.95
C MET A 93 7.09 -17.15 2.98
N PHE A 94 7.87 -16.26 2.37
CA PHE A 94 7.52 -14.82 2.30
C PHE A 94 6.19 -14.56 1.60
N ASN A 95 5.92 -15.26 0.49
CA ASN A 95 4.65 -15.12 -0.22
C ASN A 95 3.46 -15.65 0.61
N PHE A 96 3.65 -16.75 1.34
CA PHE A 96 2.60 -17.33 2.20
C PHE A 96 2.30 -16.45 3.43
N MET A 97 3.33 -15.90 4.06
CA MET A 97 3.17 -14.94 5.16
C MET A 97 2.42 -13.70 4.69
N GLY A 98 2.82 -13.10 3.56
CA GLY A 98 2.12 -11.97 2.97
C GLY A 98 0.67 -12.28 2.61
N TYR A 99 0.39 -13.48 2.09
CA TYR A 99 -0.98 -13.93 1.81
C TYR A 99 -1.83 -13.96 3.09
N SER A 100 -1.27 -14.48 4.19
CA SER A 100 -1.96 -14.62 5.47
C SER A 100 -2.24 -13.26 6.12
N ILE A 101 -1.33 -12.30 5.98
CA ILE A 101 -1.50 -10.91 6.45
C ILE A 101 -2.59 -10.20 5.64
N VAL A 102 -2.53 -10.26 4.31
CA VAL A 102 -3.54 -9.63 3.44
C VAL A 102 -4.94 -10.21 3.67
N ARG A 103 -5.03 -11.50 4.02
CA ARG A 103 -6.30 -12.15 4.35
C ARG A 103 -6.89 -11.66 5.67
N GLN A 104 -6.07 -11.26 6.64
CA GLN A 104 -6.53 -10.65 7.88
C GLN A 104 -7.11 -9.25 7.63
N TRP A 105 -6.52 -8.46 6.73
CA TRP A 105 -7.02 -7.12 6.41
C TRP A 105 -8.29 -7.08 5.55
N LYS A 106 -8.71 -8.23 5.00
CA LYS A 106 -9.98 -8.35 4.27
C LYS A 106 -11.17 -8.68 5.18
N LYS A 107 -10.92 -9.13 6.41
CA LYS A 107 -11.97 -9.35 7.42
C LYS A 107 -12.38 -8.01 8.01
#